data_AF-A0A7X3L428-F1
#
_entry.id   AF-A0A7X3L428-F1
#
_cell.length_a   1.000
_cell.length_b   1.000
_cell.length_c   1.000
_cell.angle_alpha   90.00
_cell.angle_beta   90.00
_cell.angle_gamma   90.00
#
_symmetry.space_group_name_H-M   'P 1'
#
loop_
_entity.id
_entity.type
_entity.pdbx_description
1 polymer ?
#
loop_
_entity_poly.entity_id
_entity_poly.type
_entity_poly.pdbx_seq_one_letter_code
_entity_poly.pdbx_strand_id
1 'polypeptide(L)' 'MKRLQLIGAMLVAAGAAGCTNMTPQQQGTVTGAGIGAAAGAGIAAIAGGSGWTGAAIGAVAGGVAGNIKGSKQQQW' A
#
# COMPACT_ATOMS: atom_id res chain seq x y z
N MET A 1 -19.27 0.41 -13.99
CA MET A 1 -19.34 -1.04 -13.65
C MET A 1 -18.22 -1.87 -14.28
N LYS A 2 -18.08 -1.94 -15.62
CA LYS A 2 -17.02 -2.74 -16.29
C LYS A 2 -15.58 -2.36 -15.88
N ARG A 3 -15.31 -1.06 -15.68
CA ARG A 3 -13.97 -0.55 -15.30
C ARG A 3 -13.55 -0.93 -13.89
N LEU A 4 -14.50 -0.95 -12.95
CA LEU A 4 -14.28 -1.43 -11.58
C LEU A 4 -13.99 -2.93 -11.56
N GLN A 5 -14.66 -3.72 -12.41
CA GLN A 5 -14.36 -5.15 -12.54
C GLN A 5 -12.98 -5.41 -13.14
N LEU A 6 -12.53 -4.60 -14.11
CA LEU A 6 -11.18 -4.69 -14.65
C LEU A 6 -10.12 -4.33 -13.60
N ILE A 7 -10.34 -3.28 -12.82
CA ILE A 7 -9.43 -2.89 -11.73
C ILE A 7 -9.37 -3.99 -10.66
N GLY A 8 -10.52 -4.56 -10.27
CA GLY A 8 -10.58 -5.67 -9.32
C GLY A 8 -9.90 -6.94 -9.83
N ALA A 9 -10.11 -7.31 -11.09
CA ALA A 9 -9.45 -8.45 -11.72
C ALA A 9 -7.92 -8.25 -11.82
N MET A 10 -7.47 -7.02 -12.09
CA MET A 10 -6.06 -6.68 -12.15
C MET A 10 -5.40 -6.69 -10.77
N LEU A 11 -6.11 -6.23 -9.73
CA LEU A 11 -5.67 -6.35 -8.33
C LEU A 11 -5.57 -7.81 -7.89
N VAL A 12 -6.54 -8.65 -8.25
CA VAL A 12 -6.53 -10.09 -7.93
C VAL A 12 -5.43 -10.81 -8.70
N ALA A 13 -5.21 -10.48 -9.98
CA ALA A 13 -4.13 -11.05 -10.77
C ALA A 13 -2.75 -10.60 -10.28
N ALA A 14 -2.59 -9.33 -9.89
CA ALA A 14 -1.36 -8.82 -9.28
C ALA A 14 -1.10 -9.42 -7.89
N GLY A 15 -2.17 -9.62 -7.10
CA GLY A 15 -2.12 -10.34 -5.84
C GLY A 15 -1.75 -11.81 -6.02
N ALA A 16 -2.34 -12.50 -7.01
CA ALA A 16 -2.05 -13.89 -7.32
C ALA A 16 -0.63 -14.11 -7.89
N ALA A 17 -0.13 -13.16 -8.71
CA ALA A 17 1.26 -13.13 -9.15
C ALA A 17 2.22 -12.78 -7.99
N GLY A 18 1.78 -11.98 -7.02
CA GLY A 18 2.49 -11.71 -5.77
C GLY A 18 2.50 -12.88 -4.79
N CYS A 19 1.47 -13.74 -4.80
CA CYS A 19 1.37 -14.91 -3.92
C CYS A 19 2.38 -16.02 -4.24
N THR A 20 2.98 -16.04 -5.43
CA THR A 20 3.93 -17.10 -5.82
C THR A 20 5.41 -16.73 -5.58
N ASN A 21 5.75 -15.44 -5.43
CA ASN A 21 7.16 -15.03 -5.30
C ASN A 21 7.34 -13.60 -4.71
N MET A 22 6.63 -13.24 -3.64
CA MET A 22 6.95 -11.99 -2.92
C MET A 22 7.87 -12.27 -1.75
N THR A 23 9.01 -11.59 -1.74
CA THR A 23 9.83 -11.47 -0.54
C THR A 23 9.05 -10.68 0.52
N PRO A 24 9.11 -11.07 1.81
CA PRO A 24 8.44 -10.38 2.93
C PRO A 24 8.61 -8.84 2.92
N GLN A 25 9.71 -8.38 2.34
CA GLN A 25 10.01 -6.97 2.14
C GLN A 25 9.10 -6.29 1.11
N GLN A 26 8.88 -6.89 -0.06
CA GLN A 26 7.97 -6.34 -1.08
C GLN A 26 6.52 -6.36 -0.60
N GLN A 27 6.10 -7.41 0.10
CA GLN A 27 4.77 -7.48 0.71
C GLN A 27 4.62 -6.40 1.79
N GLY A 28 5.62 -6.22 2.65
CA GLY A 28 5.65 -5.17 3.66
C GLY A 28 5.52 -3.77 3.06
N THR A 29 6.28 -3.47 2.01
CA THR A 29 6.26 -2.16 1.32
C THR A 29 4.92 -1.87 0.66
N VAL A 30 4.35 -2.82 -0.10
CA VAL A 30 3.08 -2.60 -0.82
C VAL A 30 1.92 -2.43 0.17
N THR A 31 1.88 -3.27 1.21
CA THR A 31 0.82 -3.20 2.23
C THR A 31 0.98 -1.94 3.09
N GLY A 32 2.23 -1.59 3.46
CA GLY A 32 2.54 -0.38 4.20
C GLY A 32 2.22 0.89 3.42
N ALA A 33 2.54 0.93 2.13
CA ALA A 33 2.20 2.05 1.25
C ALA A 33 0.68 2.17 1.06
N GLY A 34 -0.03 1.05 0.88
CA GLY A 34 -1.49 1.05 0.73
C GLY A 34 -2.20 1.53 1.99
N ILE A 35 -1.83 0.99 3.17
CA ILE A 35 -2.41 1.39 4.46
C ILE A 35 -2.04 2.84 4.78
N GLY A 36 -0.78 3.22 4.56
CA GLY A 36 -0.32 4.58 4.78
C GLY A 36 -1.05 5.59 3.89
N ALA A 37 -1.26 5.26 2.61
CA ALA A 37 -2.00 6.11 1.69
C ALA A 37 -3.47 6.28 2.12
N ALA A 38 -4.13 5.18 2.47
CA ALA A 38 -5.52 5.21 2.91
C ALA A 38 -5.69 6.00 4.22
N ALA A 39 -4.81 5.76 5.19
CA ALA A 39 -4.81 6.45 6.47
C ALA A 39 -4.48 7.95 6.30
N GLY A 40 -3.44 8.27 5.53
CA GLY A 40 -3.03 9.65 5.26
C GLY A 40 -4.09 10.44 4.49
N ALA A 41 -4.76 9.81 3.52
CA ALA A 41 -5.90 10.40 2.81
C ALA A 41 -7.08 10.67 3.75
N GLY A 42 -7.39 9.70 4.63
CA GLY A 42 -8.44 9.84 5.63
C GLY A 42 -8.17 10.99 6.60
N ILE A 43 -6.96 11.06 7.15
CA ILE A 43 -6.56 12.13 8.07
C ILE A 43 -6.60 13.50 7.36
N ALA A 44 -6.10 13.60 6.14
CA ALA A 44 -6.14 14.86 5.38
C ALA A 44 -7.58 15.28 5.05
N ALA A 45 -8.49 14.33 4.77
CA ALA A 45 -9.89 14.62 4.56
C ALA A 45 -10.57 15.19 5.82
N ILE A 46 -10.19 14.73 7.01
CA ILE A 46 -10.72 15.24 8.30
C ILE A 46 -10.10 16.60 8.65
N ALA A 47 -8.79 16.76 8.41
CA ALA A 47 -8.03 17.96 8.74
C ALA A 47 -8.31 19.15 7.79
N GLY A 48 -9.21 19.01 6.82
CA GLY A 48 -9.51 20.05 5.83
C GLY A 48 -8.38 20.30 4.82
N GLY A 49 -7.41 19.39 4.75
CA GLY A 49 -6.28 19.44 3.83
C GLY A 49 -6.55 18.70 2.53
N SER A 50 -5.62 18.80 1.58
CA SER A 50 -5.66 18.04 0.35
C SER A 50 -5.49 16.54 0.63
N GLY A 51 -6.58 15.77 0.49
CA GLY A 51 -6.59 14.31 0.64
C GLY A 51 -5.50 13.61 -0.21
N TRP A 52 -5.18 14.18 -1.37
CA TRP A 52 -4.08 13.73 -2.23
C TRP A 52 -2.69 13.90 -1.58
N THR A 53 -2.45 15.01 -0.89
CA THR A 53 -1.19 15.26 -0.18
C THR A 53 -1.06 14.32 1.01
N GLY A 54 -2.14 14.12 1.76
CA GLY A 54 -2.18 13.14 2.85
C GLY A 54 -1.94 11.72 2.36
N ALA A 55 -2.57 11.35 1.24
CA ALA A 55 -2.37 10.06 0.59
C ALA A 55 -0.92 9.86 0.13
N ALA A 56 -0.33 10.87 -0.50
CA ALA A 56 1.04 10.78 -1.00
C ALA A 56 2.06 10.65 0.14
N ILE A 57 1.93 11.48 1.18
CA ILE A 57 2.81 11.43 2.35
C ILE A 57 2.64 10.09 3.08
N GLY A 58 1.40 9.67 3.28
CA GLY A 58 1.07 8.40 3.89
C GLY A 58 1.58 7.20 3.09
N ALA A 59 1.48 7.24 1.75
CA ALA A 59 1.99 6.19 0.87
C ALA A 59 3.50 6.05 0.97
N VAL A 60 4.23 7.17 0.95
CA VAL A 60 5.69 7.18 1.05
C VAL A 60 6.14 6.73 2.44
N ALA A 61 5.59 7.33 3.50
CA ALA A 61 5.96 6.98 4.88
C ALA A 61 5.59 5.52 5.21
N GLY A 62 4.39 5.08 4.83
CA GLY A 62 3.92 3.72 5.03
C GLY A 62 4.70 2.71 4.18
N GLY A 63 5.07 3.06 2.95
CA GLY A 63 5.89 2.23 2.08
C GLY A 63 7.31 2.02 2.63
N VAL A 64 7.96 3.10 3.10
CA VAL A 64 9.28 3.03 3.73
C VAL A 64 9.23 2.21 5.03
N ALA A 65 8.26 2.46 5.89
CA ALA A 65 8.07 1.69 7.12
C ALA A 65 7.80 0.20 6.84
N GLY A 66 6.99 -0.08 5.82
CA GLY A 66 6.72 -1.42 5.32
C GLY A 66 7.96 -2.14 4.80
N ASN A 67 8.83 -1.43 4.08
CA ASN A 67 10.12 -1.95 3.59
C ASN A 67 11.08 -2.30 4.74
N ILE A 68 11.17 -1.44 5.76
CA ILE A 68 12.03 -1.67 6.94
C ILE A 68 11.50 -2.83 7.78
N LYS A 69 10.17 -2.93 7.95
CA LYS A 69 9.57 -4.03 8.72
C LYS A 69 9.70 -5.36 7.98
N GLY A 70 9.44 -5.37 6.68
CA GLY A 70 9.53 -6.57 5.86
C GLY A 70 10.97 -7.07 5.66
N SER A 71 11.98 -6.18 5.72
CA SER A 71 13.40 -6.60 5.77
C SER A 71 13.78 -7.21 7.13
N LYS A 72 13.32 -6.63 8.25
CA LYS A 72 13.54 -7.19 9.59
C LYS A 72 12.91 -8.57 9.78
N GLN A 73 11.76 -8.84 9.16
CA GLN A 73 11.12 -10.16 9.26
C GLN A 73 11.84 -11.27 8.51
N GLN A 74 12.79 -10.97 7.60
CA GLN A 74 13.59 -12.00 6.94
C GLN A 74 14.84 -12.40 7.72
N GLN A 75 15.19 -11.64 8.76
CA GLN A 75 16.34 -11.89 9.62
C GLN A 75 16.00 -12.68 10.89
N TRP A 76 14.74 -13.06 11.08
CA TRP A 76 14.25 -13.89 12.18
C TRP A 76 13.76 -15.23 11.63
#